data_AF-A0A931CCL4-F1
#
_entry.id   AF-A0A931CCL4-F1
#
_cell.length_a   1.000
_cell.length_b   1.000
_cell.length_c   1.000
_cell.angle_alpha   90.00
_cell.angle_beta   90.00
_cell.angle_gamma   90.00
#
_symmetry.space_group_name_H-M   'P 1'
#
loop_
_entity.id
_entity.type
_entity.pdbx_description
1 polymer ?
#
loop_
_entity_poly.entity_id
_entity_poly.type
_entity_poly.pdbx_seq_one_letter_code
_entity_poly.pdbx_strand_id
1 'polypeptide(L)'
;MRRHLHRDVTSALEGGTALAVRPVSRRSPGDRWFVDETYVKVNGIWRYVYRAVDQHGQVIDVLLATRRDAAAARRFFTRVLRTLKVIPSEVVTDAAPVYIAVLEELVPAAWHHVEQYANNPIEADHGRLKHRLRPMRGLQTDETAQVVIAGHAFVQNLRRGHYELGTEALPGLRIAAAFTELAKAI
;
A
#
# COMPACT_ATOMS: atom_id res chain seq x y z
N MET A 1 -28.44 31.54 -52.90
CA MET A 1 -27.00 31.21 -52.90
C MET A 1 -26.27 32.12 -51.92
N ARG A 2 -26.17 31.74 -50.64
CA ARG A 2 -25.20 32.24 -49.64
C ARG A 2 -25.16 31.21 -48.51
N ARG A 3 -24.01 30.55 -48.39
CA ARG A 3 -23.79 29.38 -47.51
C ARG A 3 -23.73 29.83 -46.05
N HIS A 4 -24.35 29.04 -45.18
CA HIS A 4 -24.11 29.02 -43.74
C HIS A 4 -22.61 28.81 -43.47
N LEU A 5 -22.02 29.72 -42.70
CA LEU A 5 -20.73 29.49 -42.05
C LEU A 5 -21.03 28.91 -40.67
N HIS A 6 -21.19 27.59 -40.62
CA HIS A 6 -21.08 26.85 -39.36
C HIS A 6 -19.60 26.95 -38.97
N ARG A 7 -19.26 27.83 -38.04
CA ARG A 7 -17.94 27.78 -37.40
C ARG A 7 -17.93 26.52 -36.55
N ASP A 8 -17.12 25.56 -36.95
CA ASP A 8 -16.82 24.36 -36.18
C ASP A 8 -16.30 24.76 -34.80
N VAL A 9 -17.04 24.40 -33.75
CA VAL A 9 -16.65 24.51 -32.34
C VAL A 9 -15.70 23.36 -31.96
N THR A 10 -14.90 22.90 -32.92
CA THR A 10 -14.08 21.68 -32.78
C THR A 10 -12.59 21.94 -33.02
N SER A 11 -12.17 23.19 -33.30
CA SER A 11 -10.75 23.51 -33.56
C SER A 11 -10.00 24.15 -32.38
N ALA A 12 -10.59 24.19 -31.18
CA ALA A 12 -9.98 24.87 -30.02
C ALA A 12 -9.37 23.93 -28.96
N LEU A 13 -9.32 22.61 -29.21
CA LEU A 13 -8.77 21.63 -28.26
C LEU A 13 -7.39 21.07 -28.65
N GLU A 14 -6.84 21.43 -29.82
CA GLU A 14 -5.52 20.95 -30.26
C GLU A 14 -4.33 21.77 -29.73
N GLY A 15 -4.57 22.68 -28.78
CA GLY A 15 -3.53 23.46 -28.10
C GLY A 15 -3.26 23.05 -26.65
N GLY A 16 -3.78 21.90 -26.20
CA GLY A 16 -3.58 21.43 -24.84
C GLY A 16 -2.17 20.90 -24.64
N THR A 17 -1.31 21.67 -23.97
CA THR A 17 -0.16 21.13 -23.23
C THR A 17 -0.59 19.83 -22.58
N ALA A 18 -0.07 18.70 -23.08
CA ALA A 18 -0.27 17.41 -22.45
C ALA A 18 0.19 17.59 -21.00
N LEU A 19 -0.77 17.62 -20.06
CA LEU A 19 -0.45 17.59 -18.64
C LEU A 19 0.40 16.33 -18.48
N ALA A 20 1.69 16.50 -18.22
CA ALA A 20 2.55 15.38 -17.91
C ALA A 20 2.06 14.83 -16.56
N VAL A 21 1.09 13.92 -16.61
CA VAL A 21 0.53 13.30 -15.43
C VAL A 21 1.60 12.39 -14.86
N ARG A 22 2.32 12.87 -13.84
CA ARG A 22 3.28 12.04 -13.08
C ARG A 22 2.54 10.82 -12.55
N PRO A 23 3.19 9.64 -12.47
CA PRO A 23 2.58 8.52 -11.78
C PRO A 23 2.27 8.93 -10.34
N VAL A 24 1.17 8.42 -9.79
CA VAL A 24 0.78 8.58 -8.38
C VAL A 24 2.01 8.40 -7.52
N SER A 25 2.46 9.47 -6.86
CA SER A 25 3.58 9.36 -5.95
C SER A 25 3.03 9.02 -4.56
N ARG A 26 3.25 7.76 -4.19
CA ARG A 26 3.09 7.34 -2.81
C ARG A 26 4.20 8.02 -2.01
N ARG A 27 3.86 8.69 -0.92
CA ARG A 27 4.87 9.25 -0.01
C ARG A 27 5.80 8.15 0.46
N SER A 28 7.10 8.44 0.51
CA SER A 28 8.07 7.55 1.12
C SER A 28 7.65 7.26 2.56
N PRO A 29 7.63 5.99 2.99
CA PRO A 29 7.33 5.68 4.37
C PRO A 29 8.42 6.20 5.30
N GLY A 30 8.03 6.38 6.55
CA GLY A 30 8.97 6.60 7.64
C GLY A 30 9.94 5.43 7.80
N ASP A 31 10.96 5.64 8.63
CA ASP A 31 12.08 4.74 8.87
C ASP A 31 11.88 3.78 10.06
N ARG A 32 10.79 3.93 10.82
CA ARG A 32 10.42 3.02 11.92
C ARG A 32 9.24 2.15 11.49
N TRP A 33 9.48 0.86 11.31
CA TRP A 33 8.49 -0.08 10.77
C TRP A 33 7.95 -1.00 11.86
N PHE A 34 6.64 -1.14 11.94
CA PHE A 34 5.96 -2.13 12.77
C PHE A 34 5.50 -3.27 11.86
N VAL A 35 6.06 -4.46 12.07
CA VAL A 35 5.85 -5.62 11.20
C VAL A 35 5.32 -6.78 12.02
N ASP A 36 4.21 -7.34 11.56
CA ASP A 36 3.61 -8.52 12.18
C ASP A 36 2.71 -9.26 11.18
N GLU A 37 2.33 -10.49 11.52
CA GLU A 37 1.35 -11.26 10.79
C GLU A 37 0.01 -11.33 11.50
N THR A 38 -1.06 -11.31 10.71
CA THR A 38 -2.39 -11.69 11.17
C THR A 38 -2.96 -12.81 10.33
N TYR A 39 -4.04 -13.42 10.79
CA TYR A 39 -4.70 -14.50 10.07
C TYR A 39 -6.02 -14.06 9.44
N VAL A 40 -6.35 -14.61 8.27
CA VAL A 40 -7.61 -14.42 7.56
C VAL A 40 -8.09 -15.75 6.99
N LYS A 41 -9.41 -15.94 6.84
CA LYS A 41 -9.97 -17.13 6.17
C LYS A 41 -10.07 -16.91 4.67
N VAL A 42 -9.48 -17.82 3.90
CA VAL A 42 -9.64 -17.94 2.46
C VAL A 42 -10.12 -19.35 2.14
N ASN A 43 -11.26 -19.46 1.48
CA ASN A 43 -11.99 -20.69 1.22
C ASN A 43 -12.16 -21.58 2.46
N GLY A 44 -12.47 -20.95 3.61
CA GLY A 44 -12.60 -21.64 4.89
C GLY A 44 -11.27 -22.03 5.57
N ILE A 45 -10.13 -21.91 4.90
CA ILE A 45 -8.81 -22.26 5.44
C ILE A 45 -8.10 -20.99 5.95
N TRP A 46 -7.43 -21.09 7.09
CA TRP A 46 -6.62 -19.99 7.60
C TRP A 46 -5.39 -19.74 6.70
N ARG A 47 -5.14 -18.47 6.45
CA ARG A 47 -3.96 -17.92 5.76
C ARG A 47 -3.35 -16.83 6.61
N TYR A 48 -2.06 -16.60 6.43
CA TYR A 48 -1.31 -15.54 7.10
C TYR A 48 -1.22 -14.32 6.20
N VAL A 49 -1.33 -13.14 6.78
CA VAL A 49 -1.16 -11.85 6.11
C VAL A 49 -0.06 -11.13 6.85
N TYR A 50 1.13 -11.09 6.24
CA TYR A 50 2.24 -10.26 6.69
C TYR A 50 1.90 -8.82 6.35
N ARG A 51 2.10 -7.92 7.31
CA ARG A 51 1.82 -6.49 7.15
C ARG A 51 2.94 -5.68 7.79
N ALA A 52 3.23 -4.54 7.17
CA ALA A 52 4.11 -3.53 7.74
C ALA A 52 3.41 -2.17 7.72
N VAL A 53 3.52 -1.43 8.82
CA VAL A 53 3.09 -0.03 8.92
C VAL A 53 4.23 0.83 9.43
N ASP A 54 4.32 2.10 9.04
CA ASP A 54 5.32 3.01 9.59
C ASP A 54 4.79 3.76 10.83
N GLN A 55 5.65 4.58 11.45
CA GLN A 55 5.29 5.43 12.59
C GLN A 55 4.20 6.47 12.32
N HIS A 56 3.90 6.74 11.05
CA HIS A 56 2.85 7.68 10.63
C HIS A 56 1.54 6.95 10.28
N GLY A 57 1.50 5.62 10.42
CA GLY A 57 0.33 4.80 10.11
C GLY A 57 0.13 4.54 8.62
N GLN A 58 1.15 4.75 7.79
CA GLN A 58 1.16 4.35 6.39
C GLN A 58 1.37 2.84 6.29
N VAL A 59 0.48 2.12 5.60
CA VAL A 59 0.65 0.69 5.33
C VAL A 59 1.73 0.50 4.28
N ILE A 60 2.92 0.06 4.68
CA ILE A 60 4.13 -0.13 3.87
C ILE A 60 3.89 -1.20 2.80
N ASP A 61 3.58 -2.43 3.20
CA ASP A 61 3.24 -3.51 2.28
C ASP A 61 2.37 -4.57 2.96
N VAL A 62 1.75 -5.44 2.15
CA VAL A 62 0.93 -6.57 2.58
C VAL A 62 1.19 -7.80 1.72
N LEU A 63 1.35 -8.96 2.36
CA LEU A 63 1.58 -10.23 1.67
C LEU A 63 0.77 -11.36 2.31
N LEU A 64 -0.07 -11.99 1.49
CA LEU A 64 -0.73 -13.25 1.83
C LEU A 64 0.26 -14.41 1.69
N ALA A 65 0.22 -15.31 2.67
CA ALA A 65 1.02 -16.53 2.69
C ALA A 65 0.19 -17.70 3.22
N THR A 66 0.48 -18.88 2.69
CA THR A 66 -0.15 -20.13 3.14
C THR A 66 0.39 -20.61 4.48
N ARG A 67 1.62 -20.21 4.85
CA ARG A 67 2.29 -20.61 6.09
C ARG A 67 2.94 -19.41 6.79
N ARG A 68 3.09 -19.52 8.11
CA ARG A 68 3.92 -18.64 8.93
C ARG A 68 5.31 -19.27 9.03
N ASP A 69 6.23 -18.85 8.16
CA ASP A 69 7.56 -19.41 8.06
C ASP A 69 8.59 -18.36 7.62
N ALA A 70 9.88 -18.66 7.83
CA ALA A 70 10.98 -17.77 7.47
C ALA A 70 11.02 -17.44 5.98
N ALA A 71 10.57 -18.35 5.12
CA ALA A 71 10.53 -18.12 3.68
C ALA A 71 9.50 -17.03 3.32
N ALA A 72 8.34 -17.01 3.98
CA ALA A 72 7.33 -15.99 3.79
C ALA A 72 7.76 -14.64 4.38
N ALA A 73 8.33 -14.61 5.59
CA ALA A 73 8.89 -13.41 6.18
C ALA A 73 10.00 -12.80 5.30
N ARG A 74 10.98 -13.60 4.88
CA ARG A 74 12.04 -13.19 3.96
C ARG A 74 11.46 -12.65 2.65
N ARG A 75 10.50 -13.35 2.03
CA ARG A 75 9.85 -12.90 0.80
C ARG A 75 9.16 -11.54 0.98
N PHE A 76 8.52 -11.33 2.13
CA PHE A 76 7.91 -10.05 2.48
C PHE A 76 8.94 -8.93 2.54
N PHE A 77 10.00 -9.10 3.35
CA PHE A 77 11.06 -8.10 3.50
C PHE A 77 11.82 -7.83 2.20
N THR A 78 12.23 -8.86 1.45
CA THR A 78 12.90 -8.70 0.15
C THR A 78 12.04 -7.92 -0.84
N ARG A 79 10.73 -8.22 -0.89
CA ARG A 79 9.79 -7.52 -1.77
C ARG A 79 9.69 -6.04 -1.40
N VAL A 80 9.46 -5.71 -0.13
CA VAL A 80 9.24 -4.34 0.31
C VAL A 80 10.50 -3.47 0.16
N LEU A 81 11.67 -4.01 0.52
CA LEU A 81 12.96 -3.32 0.38
C LEU A 81 13.28 -3.01 -1.09
N ARG A 82 13.04 -3.98 -1.98
CA ARG A 82 13.26 -3.80 -3.43
C ARG A 82 12.33 -2.76 -4.04
N THR A 83 11.05 -2.77 -3.65
CA THR A 83 10.03 -1.88 -4.21
C THR A 83 10.21 -0.44 -3.73
N LEU A 84 10.46 -0.25 -2.44
CA LEU A 84 10.49 1.09 -1.84
C LEU A 84 11.88 1.73 -1.88
N LYS A 85 12.95 0.92 -1.94
CA LYS A 85 14.34 1.39 -1.82
C LYS A 85 14.58 2.24 -0.56
N VAL A 86 13.80 1.96 0.49
CA VAL A 86 13.93 2.54 1.82
C VAL A 86 14.39 1.42 2.75
N ILE A 87 15.43 1.70 3.54
CA ILE A 87 15.93 0.80 4.59
C ILE A 87 15.47 1.40 5.92
N PRO A 88 14.74 0.67 6.77
CA PRO A 88 14.32 1.17 8.07
C PRO A 88 15.52 1.32 9.02
N SER A 89 15.43 2.29 9.92
CA SER A 89 16.35 2.46 11.06
C SER A 89 15.91 1.60 12.25
N GLU A 90 14.61 1.30 12.37
CA GLU A 90 14.04 0.49 13.44
C GLU A 90 12.95 -0.44 12.88
N VAL A 91 12.94 -1.69 13.33
CA VAL A 91 11.86 -2.64 13.06
C VAL A 91 11.32 -3.20 14.36
N VAL A 92 10.01 -3.05 14.57
CA VAL A 92 9.26 -3.55 15.72
C VAL A 92 8.50 -4.80 15.33
N THR A 93 8.72 -5.93 16.03
CA THR A 93 8.00 -7.20 15.80
C THR A 93 7.65 -7.92 17.11
N ASP A 94 6.90 -9.02 17.05
CA ASP A 94 6.44 -9.84 18.19
C ASP A 94 7.51 -10.74 18.83
N ALA A 95 8.80 -10.41 18.71
CA ALA A 95 9.95 -11.19 19.18
C ALA A 95 10.05 -12.63 18.62
N ALA A 96 9.25 -13.01 17.61
CA ALA A 96 9.33 -14.35 17.05
C ALA A 96 10.70 -14.61 16.39
N PRO A 97 11.32 -15.79 16.60
CA PRO A 97 12.67 -16.10 16.08
C PRO A 97 12.80 -15.97 14.55
N VAL A 98 11.69 -16.14 13.84
CA VAL A 98 11.60 -15.99 12.38
C VAL A 98 12.03 -14.61 11.92
N TYR A 99 11.69 -13.56 12.69
CA TYR A 99 12.03 -12.19 12.34
C TYR A 99 13.49 -11.89 12.60
N ILE A 100 14.05 -12.38 13.71
CA ILE A 100 15.46 -12.13 14.08
C ILE A 100 16.38 -12.53 12.92
N ALA A 101 16.28 -13.79 12.46
CA ALA A 101 17.14 -14.29 11.39
C ALA A 101 16.95 -13.53 10.05
N VAL A 102 15.72 -13.09 9.75
CA VAL A 102 15.42 -12.35 8.51
C VAL A 102 15.94 -10.91 8.59
N LEU A 103 15.85 -10.27 9.76
CA LEU A 103 16.31 -8.91 9.98
C LEU A 103 17.83 -8.81 9.99
N GLU A 104 18.52 -9.74 10.66
CA GLU A 104 19.98 -9.83 10.67
C GLU A 104 20.55 -9.99 9.25
N GLU A 105 19.82 -10.67 8.36
CA GLU A 105 20.25 -10.85 6.98
C GLU A 105 19.94 -9.63 6.09
N LEU A 106 18.71 -9.12 6.14
CA LEU A 106 18.22 -8.18 5.13
C LEU A 106 18.37 -6.71 5.53
N VAL A 107 18.36 -6.43 6.84
CA VAL A 107 18.46 -5.07 7.41
C VAL A 107 19.32 -5.07 8.68
N PRO A 108 20.58 -5.57 8.63
CA PRO A 108 21.43 -5.75 9.81
C PRO A 108 21.71 -4.48 10.62
N ALA A 109 21.57 -3.30 9.99
CA ALA A 109 21.78 -2.02 10.65
C ALA A 109 20.52 -1.50 11.38
N ALA A 110 19.34 -2.09 11.13
CA ALA A 110 18.12 -1.67 11.79
C ALA A 110 18.08 -2.17 13.24
N TRP A 111 17.68 -1.31 14.16
CA TRP A 111 17.41 -1.73 15.53
C TRP A 111 16.17 -2.62 15.57
N HIS A 112 16.34 -3.87 16.01
CA HIS A 112 15.21 -4.77 16.28
C HIS A 112 14.65 -4.51 17.67
N HIS A 113 13.42 -3.98 17.73
CA HIS A 113 12.76 -3.57 18.96
C HIS A 113 11.58 -4.50 19.27
N VAL A 114 11.58 -5.08 20.47
CA VAL A 114 10.62 -6.13 20.89
C VAL A 114 9.94 -5.85 22.23
N GLU A 115 9.90 -4.60 22.69
CA GLU A 115 9.29 -4.27 23.99
C GLU A 115 7.79 -4.52 23.97
N GLN A 116 7.26 -4.86 25.15
CA GLN A 116 5.84 -5.07 25.35
C GLN A 116 5.05 -3.82 24.92
N TYR A 117 3.96 -4.02 24.19
CA TYR A 117 3.08 -2.97 23.64
C TYR A 117 3.69 -2.11 22.51
N ALA A 118 4.94 -2.32 22.11
CA ALA A 118 5.53 -1.60 20.99
C ALA A 118 4.80 -1.91 19.67
N ASN A 119 4.16 -3.07 19.54
CA ASN A 119 3.39 -3.50 18.36
C ASN A 119 1.94 -2.97 18.29
N ASN A 120 1.51 -2.08 19.21
CA ASN A 120 0.16 -1.49 19.18
C ASN A 120 -0.23 -0.88 17.80
N PRO A 121 0.67 -0.19 17.05
CA PRO A 121 0.32 0.37 15.75
C PRO A 121 -0.07 -0.69 14.71
N ILE A 122 0.65 -1.82 14.67
CA ILE A 122 0.37 -2.90 13.73
C ILE A 122 -0.90 -3.68 14.15
N GLU A 123 -1.14 -3.83 15.46
CA GLU A 123 -2.38 -4.45 15.95
C GLU A 123 -3.64 -3.62 15.66
N ALA A 124 -3.54 -2.30 15.80
CA ALA A 124 -4.60 -1.40 15.38
C ALA A 124 -4.88 -1.53 13.86
N ASP A 125 -3.85 -1.79 13.07
CA ASP A 125 -3.97 -2.02 11.63
C ASP A 125 -4.61 -3.39 11.29
N HIS A 126 -4.26 -4.45 12.02
CA HIS A 126 -4.93 -5.75 11.96
C HIS A 126 -6.43 -5.62 12.21
N GLY A 127 -6.81 -4.85 13.23
CA GLY A 127 -8.21 -4.58 13.56
C GLY A 127 -8.98 -3.95 12.39
N ARG A 128 -8.38 -2.97 11.71
CA ARG A 128 -8.99 -2.31 10.54
C ARG A 128 -9.23 -3.29 9.39
N LEU A 129 -8.23 -4.13 9.08
CA LEU A 129 -8.38 -5.15 8.04
C LEU A 129 -9.49 -6.14 8.41
N LYS A 130 -9.46 -6.69 9.63
CA LYS A 130 -10.45 -7.67 10.08
C LYS A 130 -11.87 -7.09 10.06
N HIS A 131 -12.04 -5.84 10.48
CA HIS A 131 -13.32 -5.15 10.41
C HIS A 131 -13.83 -5.03 8.97
N ARG A 132 -12.94 -4.74 8.00
CA ARG A 132 -13.31 -4.67 6.58
C ARG A 132 -13.69 -6.04 5.99
N LEU A 133 -12.98 -7.09 6.39
CA LEU A 133 -13.19 -8.45 5.84
C LEU A 133 -14.38 -9.17 6.47
N ARG A 134 -14.72 -8.89 7.73
CA ARG A 134 -15.81 -9.56 8.48
C ARG A 134 -17.14 -9.65 7.72
N PRO A 135 -17.66 -8.61 7.03
CA PRO A 135 -18.92 -8.70 6.30
C PRO A 135 -18.84 -9.44 4.95
N MET A 136 -17.65 -9.78 4.44
CA MET A 136 -17.47 -10.28 3.06
C MET A 136 -17.78 -11.78 2.88
N ARG A 137 -18.34 -12.46 3.89
CA ARG A 137 -18.65 -13.91 3.88
C ARG A 137 -17.45 -14.83 3.52
N GLY A 138 -16.23 -14.33 3.66
CA GLY A 138 -14.99 -15.06 3.37
C GLY A 138 -14.50 -14.87 1.93
N LEU A 139 -13.17 -14.83 1.77
CA LEU A 139 -12.51 -14.73 0.47
C LEU A 139 -12.42 -16.13 -0.15
N GLN A 140 -12.48 -16.27 -1.47
CA GLN A 140 -12.59 -17.59 -2.13
C GLN A 140 -11.26 -18.13 -2.67
N THR A 141 -10.35 -17.28 -3.13
CA THR A 141 -9.02 -17.69 -3.61
C THR A 141 -7.93 -16.83 -3.00
N ASP A 142 -6.70 -17.36 -2.95
CA ASP A 142 -5.56 -16.64 -2.39
C ASP A 142 -5.23 -15.39 -3.25
N GLU A 143 -5.39 -15.45 -4.57
CA GLU A 143 -5.19 -14.31 -5.48
C GLU A 143 -6.21 -13.21 -5.20
N THR A 144 -7.49 -13.57 -5.12
CA THR A 144 -8.57 -12.60 -4.82
C THR A 144 -8.37 -11.99 -3.44
N ALA A 145 -7.96 -12.82 -2.47
CA ALA A 145 -7.67 -12.35 -1.13
C ALA A 145 -6.51 -11.34 -1.11
N GLN A 146 -5.41 -11.64 -1.79
CA GLN A 146 -4.27 -10.72 -1.92
C GLN A 146 -4.70 -9.39 -2.55
N VAL A 147 -5.51 -9.42 -3.62
CA VAL A 147 -6.01 -8.20 -4.29
C VAL A 147 -6.89 -7.38 -3.35
N VAL A 148 -7.84 -8.00 -2.65
CA VAL A 148 -8.75 -7.30 -1.73
C VAL A 148 -7.98 -6.69 -0.55
N ILE A 149 -7.03 -7.42 0.02
CA ILE A 149 -6.23 -6.96 1.17
C ILE A 149 -5.30 -5.81 0.74
N ALA A 150 -4.66 -5.91 -0.43
CA ALA A 150 -3.84 -4.84 -0.99
C ALA A 150 -4.67 -3.60 -1.34
N GLY A 151 -5.83 -3.79 -1.97
CA GLY A 151 -6.76 -2.70 -2.26
C GLY A 151 -7.27 -2.01 -0.99
N HIS A 152 -7.49 -2.77 0.09
CA HIS A 152 -7.83 -2.18 1.38
C HIS A 152 -6.70 -1.31 1.95
N ALA A 153 -5.44 -1.79 1.90
CA ALA A 153 -4.27 -1.01 2.31
C ALA A 153 -4.10 0.27 1.46
N PHE A 154 -4.28 0.16 0.14
CA PHE A 154 -4.28 1.29 -0.78
C PHE A 154 -5.31 2.36 -0.39
N VAL A 155 -6.56 1.97 -0.19
CA VAL A 155 -7.63 2.91 0.21
C VAL A 155 -7.35 3.53 1.58
N GLN A 156 -6.79 2.78 2.54
CA GLN A 156 -6.37 3.35 3.81
C GLN A 156 -5.30 4.42 3.63
N ASN A 157 -4.26 4.12 2.85
CA ASN A 157 -3.17 5.06 2.58
C ASN A 157 -3.68 6.32 1.89
N LEU A 158 -4.59 6.17 0.92
CA LEU A 158 -5.23 7.27 0.21
C LEU A 158 -6.04 8.16 1.16
N ARG A 159 -6.90 7.57 2.00
CA ARG A 159 -7.74 8.32 2.95
C ARG A 159 -6.93 9.07 4.02
N ARG A 160 -5.70 8.62 4.29
CA ARG A 160 -4.77 9.22 5.25
C ARG A 160 -3.78 10.21 4.62
N GLY A 161 -3.89 10.47 3.31
CA GLY A 161 -3.02 11.45 2.64
C GLY A 161 -1.59 10.97 2.40
N HIS A 162 -1.36 9.65 2.34
CA HIS A 162 -0.05 9.08 2.00
C HIS A 162 0.18 8.97 0.48
N TYR A 163 -0.72 9.56 -0.31
CA TYR A 163 -0.61 9.69 -1.75
C TYR A 163 -0.73 11.16 -2.12
N GLU A 164 0.18 11.62 -2.95
CA GLU A 164 0.15 12.97 -3.51
C GLU A 164 -0.56 12.89 -4.86
N LEU A 165 -1.79 13.41 -4.88
CA LEU A 165 -2.64 13.40 -6.07
C LEU A 165 -2.91 14.81 -6.55
N GLY A 166 -2.72 15.05 -7.85
CA GLY A 166 -2.99 16.32 -8.51
C GLY A 166 -2.25 17.52 -7.89
N THR A 167 -1.17 17.28 -7.16
CA THR A 167 -0.42 18.30 -6.41
C THR A 167 0.29 19.29 -7.34
N GLU A 168 0.72 18.83 -8.52
CA GLU A 168 1.34 19.65 -9.56
C GLU A 168 0.33 20.16 -10.60
N ALA A 169 -0.94 19.75 -10.51
CA ALA A 169 -1.96 20.15 -11.47
C ALA A 169 -2.50 21.56 -11.15
N LEU A 170 -2.81 22.30 -12.23
CA LEU A 170 -3.53 23.57 -12.13
C LEU A 170 -4.81 23.40 -11.31
N PRO A 171 -5.22 24.37 -10.47
CA PRO A 171 -6.36 24.22 -9.57
C PRO A 171 -7.64 23.68 -10.23
N GLY A 172 -7.96 24.14 -11.45
CA GLY A 172 -9.14 23.69 -12.21
C GLY A 172 -9.06 22.26 -12.78
N LEU A 173 -7.88 21.63 -12.74
CA LEU A 173 -7.62 20.30 -13.33
C LEU A 173 -7.24 19.25 -12.30
N ARG A 174 -7.10 19.61 -11.01
CA ARG A 174 -6.64 18.70 -9.95
C ARG A 174 -7.46 17.43 -9.83
N ILE A 175 -8.78 17.53 -9.97
CA ILE A 175 -9.67 16.36 -9.89
C ILE A 175 -9.42 15.41 -11.07
N ALA A 176 -9.37 15.93 -12.30
CA ALA A 176 -9.11 15.12 -13.50
C ALA A 176 -7.71 14.48 -13.47
N ALA A 177 -6.70 15.22 -13.02
CA ALA A 177 -5.35 14.72 -12.81
C ALA A 177 -5.34 13.60 -11.76
N ALA A 178 -5.94 13.83 -10.59
CA ALA A 178 -6.04 12.83 -9.52
C ALA A 178 -6.72 11.53 -9.99
N PHE A 179 -7.77 11.59 -10.80
CA PHE A 179 -8.41 10.39 -11.36
C PHE A 179 -7.51 9.64 -12.35
N THR A 180 -6.78 10.37 -13.21
CA THR A 180 -5.85 9.79 -14.17
C THR A 180 -4.64 9.17 -13.47
N GLU A 181 -4.16 9.81 -12.41
CA GLU A 181 -3.13 9.31 -11.53
C GLU A 181 -3.62 8.02 -10.86
N LEU A 182 -4.77 8.05 -10.18
CA LEU A 182 -5.35 6.88 -9.51
C LEU A 182 -5.46 5.67 -10.44
N ALA A 183 -5.85 5.86 -11.71
CA ALA A 183 -5.91 4.78 -12.70
C ALA A 183 -4.57 4.08 -12.97
N LYS A 184 -3.44 4.72 -12.68
CA LYS A 184 -2.09 4.14 -12.80
C LYS A 184 -1.62 3.40 -11.55
N ALA A 185 -2.29 3.61 -10.40
CA ALA A 185 -1.91 3.02 -9.11
C ALA A 185 -2.69 1.75 -8.75
N ILE A 186 -3.71 1.40 -9.55
CA ILE A 186 -4.58 0.22 -9.40
C ILE A 186 -4.19 -0.79 -10.48
#